data_AF-A0A9W7MFX1-F1
#
_entry.id   AF-A0A9W7MFX1-F1
#
_cell.length_a   1.000
_cell.length_b   1.000
_cell.length_c   1.000
_cell.angle_alpha   90.00
_cell.angle_beta   90.00
_cell.angle_gamma   90.00
#
_symmetry.space_group_name_H-M   'P 1'
#
loop_
_entity.id
_entity.type
_entity.pdbx_description
1 polymer ?
#
loop_
_entity_poly.entity_id
_entity_poly.type
_entity_poly.pdbx_seq_one_letter_code
_entity_poly.pdbx_strand_id
1 'polypeptide(L)'
;MKTSSKHYPYSLSIPFSQHCSILSLLSICIPICFFWIFMDKLLALLGQNPEIAMEADRYAIWLIPALLAYPILQSLIRYLQCQSLILPMFVSSSAALLLHIPLCWILTYKTSMGLTGAALSTGLALWFNVVLLVIYMRYSSACEKSRAFVFKDVFSCVKEFFSYGVPSAVMICLEWWSFELLILLSGLLPDSMLETSVLSICMTITGLHFFVPYGISAAAR
;
A
#
# COMPACT_ATOMS: atom_id res chain seq x y z
N MET A 1 -15.66 -2.18 -32.58
CA MET A 1 -16.54 -1.45 -31.66
C MET A 1 -15.73 -0.28 -31.08
N LYS A 2 -15.96 0.94 -31.57
CA LYS A 2 -15.16 2.13 -31.21
C LYS A 2 -15.39 2.47 -29.73
N THR A 3 -14.35 2.35 -28.90
CA THR A 3 -14.35 2.89 -27.54
C THR A 3 -14.31 4.42 -27.67
N SER A 4 -15.41 5.07 -27.29
CA SER A 4 -15.47 6.53 -27.18
C SER A 4 -14.65 6.95 -25.97
N SER A 5 -13.35 7.21 -26.20
CA SER A 5 -12.50 7.95 -25.28
C SER A 5 -13.06 9.38 -25.18
N LYS A 6 -13.80 9.68 -24.11
CA LYS A 6 -14.13 11.06 -23.77
C LYS A 6 -12.84 11.73 -23.33
N HIS A 7 -12.24 12.53 -24.21
CA HIS A 7 -11.09 13.37 -23.84
C HIS A 7 -11.54 14.46 -22.87
N TYR A 8 -11.31 14.24 -21.58
CA TYR A 8 -11.46 15.28 -20.56
C TYR A 8 -10.38 16.37 -20.76
N PRO A 9 -10.68 17.64 -20.45
CA PRO A 9 -9.65 18.68 -20.39
C PRO A 9 -8.56 18.25 -19.40
N TYR A 10 -7.30 18.57 -19.69
CA TYR A 10 -6.13 18.17 -18.87
C TYR A 10 -6.27 18.56 -17.39
N SER A 11 -7.00 19.63 -17.07
CA SER A 11 -7.28 20.07 -15.70
C SER A 11 -8.18 19.12 -14.90
N LEU A 12 -9.01 18.31 -15.57
CA LEU A 12 -10.00 17.42 -14.95
C LEU A 12 -9.57 15.94 -14.95
N SER A 13 -8.57 15.56 -15.75
CA SER A 13 -8.10 14.17 -15.85
C SER A 13 -7.41 13.67 -14.58
N ILE A 14 -6.60 14.53 -13.95
CA ILE A 14 -5.85 14.21 -12.73
C ILE A 14 -6.79 13.92 -11.54
N PRO A 15 -7.71 14.83 -11.15
CA PRO A 15 -8.64 14.53 -10.06
C PRO A 15 -9.52 13.35 -10.40
N PHE A 16 -10.00 13.24 -11.64
CA PHE A 16 -10.84 12.12 -12.05
C PHE A 16 -10.14 10.76 -11.85
N SER A 17 -8.91 10.63 -12.36
CA SER A 17 -8.08 9.42 -12.19
C SER A 17 -7.82 9.09 -10.71
N GLN A 18 -7.54 10.10 -9.88
CA GLN A 18 -7.36 9.92 -8.43
C GLN A 18 -8.60 9.32 -7.77
N HIS A 19 -9.79 9.87 -8.02
CA HIS A 19 -11.03 9.37 -7.40
C HIS A 19 -11.34 7.94 -7.85
N CYS A 20 -11.14 7.62 -9.13
CA CYS A 20 -11.38 6.28 -9.66
C CYS A 20 -10.40 5.26 -9.09
N SER A 21 -9.13 5.64 -8.92
CA SER A 21 -8.13 4.82 -8.24
C SER A 21 -8.54 4.52 -6.80
N ILE A 22 -8.93 5.54 -6.03
CA ILE A 22 -9.39 5.37 -4.64
C ILE A 22 -10.59 4.43 -4.56
N LEU A 23 -11.64 4.67 -5.36
CA LEU A 23 -12.84 3.83 -5.35
C LEU A 23 -12.53 2.38 -5.76
N SER A 24 -11.74 2.19 -6.81
CA SER A 24 -11.40 0.85 -7.31
C SER A 24 -10.55 0.07 -6.31
N LEU A 25 -9.51 0.70 -5.76
CA LEU A 25 -8.63 0.06 -4.80
C LEU A 25 -9.31 -0.21 -3.45
N LEU A 26 -10.15 0.70 -2.96
CA LEU A 26 -10.95 0.45 -1.75
C LEU A 26 -11.93 -0.72 -1.95
N SER A 27 -12.46 -0.89 -3.16
CA SER A 27 -13.29 -2.06 -3.50
C SER A 27 -12.51 -3.37 -3.40
N ILE A 28 -11.22 -3.36 -3.75
CA ILE A 28 -10.30 -4.51 -3.62
C ILE A 28 -9.93 -4.77 -2.15
N CYS A 29 -9.90 -3.74 -1.29
CA CYS A 29 -9.67 -3.94 0.14
C CYS A 29 -10.75 -4.81 0.80
N ILE A 30 -12.00 -4.78 0.31
CA ILE A 30 -13.10 -5.58 0.89
C ILE A 30 -12.79 -7.09 0.90
N PRO A 31 -12.48 -7.75 -0.24
CA PRO A 31 -12.12 -9.16 -0.22
C PRO A 31 -10.83 -9.43 0.57
N ILE A 32 -9.85 -8.52 0.58
CA ILE A 32 -8.63 -8.69 1.39
C ILE A 32 -8.96 -8.69 2.89
N CYS A 33 -9.78 -7.74 3.35
CA CYS A 33 -10.28 -7.70 4.73
C CYS A 33 -11.00 -8.99 5.09
N PHE A 34 -11.82 -9.53 4.18
CA PHE A 34 -12.49 -10.81 4.39
C PHE A 34 -11.47 -11.94 4.63
N PHE A 35 -10.43 -12.05 3.80
CA PHE A 35 -9.36 -13.04 4.03
C PHE A 35 -8.61 -12.80 5.36
N TRP A 36 -8.34 -11.55 5.72
CA TRP A 36 -7.64 -11.20 6.96
C TRP A 36 -8.43 -11.52 8.23
N ILE A 37 -9.77 -11.45 8.18
CA ILE A 37 -10.65 -11.81 9.31
C ILE A 37 -10.74 -13.32 9.54
N PHE A 38 -10.39 -14.12 8.53
CA PHE A 38 -10.39 -15.59 8.61
C PHE A 38 -8.97 -16.17 8.50
N MET A 39 -7.95 -15.38 8.84
CA MET A 39 -6.56 -15.76 8.64
C MET A 39 -6.18 -16.97 9.50
N ASP A 40 -6.74 -17.06 10.71
CA ASP A 40 -6.56 -18.19 11.62
C ASP A 40 -6.96 -19.53 10.97
N LYS A 41 -8.15 -19.57 10.35
CA LYS A 41 -8.70 -20.75 9.69
C LYS A 41 -7.95 -21.09 8.42
N LEU A 42 -7.55 -20.08 7.66
CA LEU A 42 -6.77 -20.26 6.43
C LEU A 42 -5.40 -20.87 6.74
N LEU A 43 -4.70 -20.35 7.74
CA LEU A 43 -3.39 -20.87 8.16
C LEU A 43 -3.51 -22.26 8.79
N ALA A 44 -4.56 -22.50 9.60
CA ALA A 44 -4.83 -23.83 10.13
C ALA A 44 -5.11 -24.87 9.02
N LEU A 45 -5.83 -24.48 7.96
CA LEU A 45 -6.07 -25.34 6.78
C LEU A 45 -4.76 -25.67 6.04
N LEU A 46 -3.80 -24.75 6.04
CA LEU A 46 -2.45 -24.95 5.49
C LEU A 46 -1.52 -25.73 6.44
N GLY A 47 -2.03 -26.23 7.57
CA GLY A 47 -1.27 -27.05 8.52
C GLY A 47 -0.38 -26.26 9.49
N GLN A 48 -0.61 -24.95 9.64
CA GLN A 48 0.15 -24.14 10.59
C GLN A 48 -0.27 -24.40 12.05
N ASN A 49 0.64 -24.13 12.98
CA ASN A 49 0.37 -24.21 14.41
C ASN A 49 -0.79 -23.25 14.79
N PRO A 50 -1.82 -23.71 15.53
CA PRO A 50 -2.96 -22.88 15.94
C PRO A 50 -2.59 -21.60 16.69
N GLU A 51 -1.57 -21.62 17.55
CA GLU A 51 -1.12 -20.44 18.29
C GLU A 51 -0.51 -19.40 17.35
N ILE A 52 0.28 -19.83 16.37
CA ILE A 52 0.86 -18.96 15.33
C ILE A 52 -0.25 -18.39 14.44
N ALA A 53 -1.20 -19.24 14.04
CA ALA A 53 -2.34 -18.83 13.22
C ALA A 53 -3.21 -17.78 13.92
N MET A 54 -3.44 -17.94 15.23
CA MET A 54 -4.17 -16.98 16.05
C MET A 54 -3.45 -15.63 16.18
N GLU A 55 -2.12 -15.64 16.37
CA GLU A 55 -1.35 -14.38 16.44
C GLU A 55 -1.28 -13.67 15.08
N ALA A 56 -1.17 -14.42 13.97
CA ALA A 56 -1.22 -13.88 12.62
C ALA A 56 -2.57 -13.23 12.31
N ASP A 57 -3.68 -13.86 12.72
CA ASP A 57 -5.03 -13.31 12.60
C ASP A 57 -5.20 -12.02 13.40
N ARG A 58 -4.82 -12.03 14.68
CA ARG A 58 -4.83 -10.83 15.52
C ARG A 58 -4.05 -9.69 14.87
N TYR A 59 -2.84 -9.97 14.39
CA TYR A 59 -2.05 -8.94 13.70
C TYR A 59 -2.73 -8.43 12.43
N ALA A 60 -3.27 -9.33 11.59
CA ALA A 60 -3.95 -8.99 10.34
C ALA A 60 -5.19 -8.11 10.58
N ILE A 61 -6.03 -8.45 11.56
CA ILE A 61 -7.21 -7.65 11.93
C ILE A 61 -6.82 -6.23 12.33
N TRP A 62 -5.80 -6.08 13.18
CA TRP A 62 -5.31 -4.77 13.62
C TRP A 62 -4.59 -3.98 12.51
N LEU A 63 -4.22 -4.64 11.41
CA LEU A 63 -3.65 -4.02 10.23
C LEU A 63 -4.71 -3.51 9.24
N ILE A 64 -5.99 -3.88 9.38
CA ILE A 64 -7.08 -3.42 8.50
C ILE A 64 -7.14 -1.88 8.36
N PRO A 65 -6.98 -1.07 9.43
CA PRO A 65 -6.95 0.38 9.28
C PRO A 65 -5.82 0.87 8.35
N ALA A 66 -4.65 0.21 8.40
CA ALA A 66 -3.53 0.49 7.51
C ALA A 66 -3.88 0.14 6.05
N LEU A 67 -4.53 -1.01 5.85
CA LEU A 67 -4.98 -1.47 4.52
C LEU A 67 -5.96 -0.47 3.88
N LEU A 68 -6.84 0.16 4.65
CA LEU A 68 -7.77 1.16 4.11
C LEU A 68 -7.10 2.52 3.84
N ALA A 69 -6.10 2.91 4.62
CA ALA A 69 -5.33 4.13 4.39
C ALA A 69 -4.47 4.04 3.12
N TYR A 70 -3.89 2.87 2.86
CA TYR A 70 -2.86 2.69 1.83
C TYR A 70 -3.32 3.05 0.40
N PRO A 71 -4.49 2.59 -0.10
CA PRO A 71 -5.04 3.02 -1.39
C PRO A 71 -5.20 4.53 -1.55
N ILE A 72 -5.66 5.19 -0.47
CA ILE A 72 -5.89 6.63 -0.45
C ILE A 72 -4.53 7.34 -0.54
N LEU A 73 -3.57 6.89 0.26
CA LEU A 73 -2.20 7.43 0.26
C LEU A 73 -1.54 7.26 -1.11
N GLN A 74 -1.57 6.06 -1.70
CA GLN A 74 -0.99 5.80 -3.01
C GLN A 74 -1.62 6.66 -4.11
N SER A 75 -2.95 6.84 -4.06
CA SER A 75 -3.64 7.70 -5.02
C SER A 75 -3.27 9.18 -4.86
N LEU A 76 -3.08 9.66 -3.61
CA LEU A 76 -2.58 11.02 -3.32
C LEU A 76 -1.13 11.22 -3.77
N ILE A 77 -0.27 10.23 -3.56
CA ILE A 77 1.13 10.24 -4.02
C ILE A 77 1.14 10.36 -5.55
N ARG A 78 0.39 9.54 -6.27
CA ARG A 78 0.32 9.63 -7.74
C ARG A 78 -0.27 10.96 -8.20
N TYR A 79 -1.30 11.46 -7.53
CA TYR A 79 -1.88 12.78 -7.82
C TYR A 79 -0.83 13.91 -7.73
N LEU A 80 -0.01 13.94 -6.67
CA LEU A 80 1.03 14.95 -6.50
C LEU A 80 2.23 14.71 -7.42
N GLN A 81 2.61 13.45 -7.62
CA GLN A 81 3.73 13.06 -8.47
C GLN A 81 3.50 13.44 -9.93
N CYS A 82 2.29 13.23 -10.48
CA CYS A 82 1.96 13.65 -11.85
C CYS A 82 1.99 15.17 -12.07
N GLN A 83 2.06 15.95 -10.99
CA GLN A 83 2.21 17.41 -11.00
C GLN A 83 3.63 17.84 -10.60
N SER A 84 4.56 16.88 -10.48
CA SER A 84 5.93 17.09 -10.01
C SER A 84 6.03 17.72 -8.61
N LEU A 85 5.00 17.57 -7.78
CA LEU A 85 4.96 18.08 -6.40
C LEU A 85 5.61 17.09 -5.43
N ILE A 86 6.93 16.95 -5.51
CA ILE A 86 7.70 15.96 -4.74
C ILE A 86 7.90 16.39 -3.28
N LEU A 87 8.17 17.67 -3.03
CA LEU A 87 8.50 18.17 -1.69
C LEU A 87 7.38 17.89 -0.64
N PRO A 88 6.08 18.13 -0.93
CA PRO A 88 5.01 17.79 0.01
C PRO A 88 4.96 16.31 0.37
N MET A 89 5.17 15.42 -0.61
CA MET A 89 5.21 13.97 -0.39
C MET A 89 6.38 13.55 0.49
N PHE A 90 7.55 14.16 0.27
CA PHE A 90 8.75 13.91 1.08
C PHE A 90 8.55 14.37 2.52
N VAL A 91 8.06 15.60 2.72
CA VAL A 91 7.84 16.18 4.05
C VAL A 91 6.77 15.41 4.82
N SER A 92 5.65 15.06 4.17
CA SER A 92 4.57 14.31 4.84
C SER A 92 5.01 12.90 5.23
N SER A 93 5.76 12.23 4.37
CA SER A 93 6.27 10.87 4.64
C SER A 93 7.34 10.88 5.73
N SER A 94 8.20 11.91 5.75
CA SER A 94 9.19 12.10 6.83
C SER A 94 8.51 12.37 8.17
N ALA A 95 7.47 13.23 8.19
CA ALA A 95 6.69 13.48 9.40
C ALA A 95 5.96 12.22 9.89
N ALA A 96 5.38 11.43 8.98
CA ALA A 96 4.74 10.16 9.31
C ALA A 96 5.74 9.14 9.87
N LEU A 97 6.96 9.06 9.32
CA LEU A 97 8.02 8.22 9.85
C LEU A 97 8.45 8.65 11.27
N LEU A 98 8.65 9.96 11.48
CA LEU A 98 9.01 10.51 12.80
C LEU A 98 7.92 10.29 13.85
N LEU A 99 6.64 10.25 13.44
CA LEU A 99 5.53 9.87 14.29
C LEU A 99 5.45 8.34 14.50
N HIS A 100 5.76 7.55 13.47
CA HIS A 100 5.67 6.10 13.52
C HIS A 100 6.63 5.49 14.55
N ILE A 101 7.87 6.01 14.64
CA ILE A 101 8.89 5.51 15.58
C ILE A 101 8.39 5.52 17.05
N PRO A 102 7.96 6.66 17.63
CA PRO A 102 7.45 6.68 18.99
C PRO A 102 6.13 5.93 19.14
N LEU A 103 5.24 5.94 18.13
CA LEU A 103 4.00 5.14 18.17
C LEU A 103 4.29 3.65 18.27
N CYS A 104 5.21 3.13 17.45
CA CYS A 104 5.68 1.75 17.51
C CYS A 104 6.20 1.43 18.90
N TRP A 105 7.09 2.27 19.43
CA TRP A 105 7.70 2.02 20.74
C TRP A 105 6.67 2.02 21.88
N ILE A 106 5.80 3.03 21.93
CA ILE A 106 4.79 3.17 22.99
C ILE A 106 3.77 2.04 22.89
N LEU A 107 3.15 1.84 21.72
CA LEU A 107 2.06 0.86 21.57
C LEU A 107 2.58 -0.57 21.72
N THR A 108 3.78 -0.87 21.25
CA THR A 108 4.33 -2.24 21.34
C THR A 108 4.84 -2.56 22.75
N TYR A 109 5.57 -1.64 23.40
CA TYR A 109 6.32 -1.95 24.64
C TYR A 109 5.78 -1.28 25.90
N LYS A 110 5.06 -0.17 25.80
CA LYS A 110 4.53 0.58 26.97
C LYS A 110 3.06 0.29 27.24
N THR A 111 2.37 -0.36 26.32
CA THR A 111 1.00 -0.85 26.50
C THR A 111 0.97 -2.37 26.48
N SER A 112 -0.17 -2.98 26.81
CA SER A 112 -0.38 -4.42 26.72
C SER A 112 -0.67 -4.92 25.30
N MET A 113 -0.49 -4.11 24.26
CA MET A 113 -0.88 -4.45 22.89
C MET A 113 0.14 -5.33 22.14
N GLY A 114 1.43 -5.30 22.52
CA GLY A 114 2.47 -6.10 21.89
C GLY A 114 2.45 -6.00 20.36
N LEU A 115 2.38 -7.14 19.67
CA LEU A 115 2.35 -7.24 18.20
C LEU A 115 1.19 -6.46 17.56
N THR A 116 -0.01 -6.48 18.17
CA THR A 116 -1.16 -5.67 17.68
C THR A 116 -0.92 -4.17 17.82
N GLY A 117 -0.07 -3.75 18.77
CA GLY A 117 0.39 -2.37 18.90
C GLY A 117 1.21 -1.91 17.71
N ALA A 118 2.07 -2.78 17.16
CA ALA A 118 2.85 -2.51 15.94
C ALA A 118 1.99 -2.44 14.66
N ALA A 119 0.93 -3.26 14.57
CA ALA A 119 -0.05 -3.13 13.49
C ALA A 119 -0.80 -1.79 13.56
N LEU A 120 -1.27 -1.42 14.76
CA LEU A 120 -2.00 -0.17 14.97
C LEU A 120 -1.11 1.05 14.70
N SER A 121 0.15 1.06 15.15
CA SER A 121 1.08 2.17 14.88
C SER A 121 1.26 2.40 13.39
N THR A 122 1.33 1.33 12.60
CA THR A 122 1.39 1.40 11.13
C THR A 122 0.15 2.09 10.56
N GLY A 123 -1.05 1.66 11.01
CA GLY A 123 -2.31 2.26 10.59
C GLY A 123 -2.40 3.76 10.93
N LEU A 124 -2.02 4.14 12.14
CA LEU A 124 -2.02 5.53 12.59
C LEU A 124 -1.04 6.41 11.79
N ALA A 125 0.17 5.92 11.53
CA ALA A 125 1.17 6.64 10.73
C ALA A 125 0.72 6.85 9.28
N LEU A 126 0.09 5.84 8.66
CA LEU A 126 -0.44 5.96 7.30
C LEU A 126 -1.61 6.95 7.23
N TRP A 127 -2.57 6.87 8.16
CA TRP A 127 -3.67 7.83 8.22
C TRP A 127 -3.19 9.25 8.49
N PHE A 128 -2.18 9.42 9.34
CA PHE A 128 -1.54 10.72 9.54
C PHE A 128 -0.94 11.26 8.24
N ASN A 129 -0.23 10.43 7.46
CA ASN A 129 0.30 10.84 6.16
C ASN A 129 -0.82 11.21 5.17
N VAL A 130 -1.89 10.42 5.10
CA VAL A 130 -3.09 10.73 4.31
C VAL A 130 -3.66 12.10 4.69
N VAL A 131 -3.84 12.36 5.98
CA VAL A 131 -4.37 13.65 6.48
C VAL A 131 -3.47 14.81 6.06
N LEU A 132 -2.15 14.69 6.21
CA LEU A 132 -1.21 15.73 5.78
C LEU A 132 -1.32 16.03 4.27
N LEU A 133 -1.37 14.99 3.44
CA LEU A 133 -1.48 15.17 1.99
C LEU A 133 -2.85 15.71 1.55
N VAL A 134 -3.93 15.30 2.21
CA VAL A 134 -5.28 15.85 1.96
C VAL A 134 -5.32 17.33 2.35
N ILE A 135 -4.74 17.71 3.49
CA ILE A 135 -4.62 19.12 3.91
C ILE A 135 -3.84 19.90 2.85
N TYR A 136 -2.69 19.39 2.42
CA TYR A 136 -1.88 20.04 1.38
C TYR A 136 -2.68 20.22 0.08
N MET A 137 -3.31 19.15 -0.43
CA MET A 137 -4.14 19.19 -1.63
C MET A 137 -5.29 20.21 -1.53
N ARG A 138 -5.92 20.31 -0.35
CA ARG A 138 -7.07 21.19 -0.15
C ARG A 138 -6.69 22.66 -0.09
N TYR A 139 -5.60 23.00 0.58
CA TYR A 139 -5.24 24.39 0.87
C TYR A 139 -4.13 24.97 -0.02
N SER A 140 -3.29 24.16 -0.65
CA SER A 140 -2.23 24.64 -1.53
C SER A 140 -2.78 25.24 -2.82
N SER A 141 -2.27 26.41 -3.21
CA SER A 141 -2.55 27.03 -4.51
C SER A 141 -2.03 26.19 -5.67
N ALA A 142 -0.98 25.38 -5.45
CA ALA A 142 -0.43 24.47 -6.46
C ALA A 142 -1.45 23.42 -6.93
N CYS A 143 -2.41 23.06 -6.06
CA CYS A 143 -3.45 22.07 -6.36
C CYS A 143 -4.78 22.71 -6.81
N GLU A 144 -4.86 24.04 -6.96
CA GLU A 144 -6.13 24.73 -7.19
C GLU A 144 -6.85 24.29 -8.46
N LYS A 145 -6.09 24.07 -9.54
CA LYS A 145 -6.63 23.65 -10.84
C LYS A 145 -6.97 22.16 -10.91
N SER A 146 -6.35 21.36 -10.06
CA SER A 146 -6.41 19.89 -10.07
C SER A 146 -7.24 19.30 -8.94
N ARG A 147 -7.63 20.07 -7.91
CA ARG A 147 -8.46 19.61 -6.77
C ARG A 147 -9.96 19.56 -7.05
N ALA A 148 -10.40 19.82 -8.29
CA ALA A 148 -11.81 19.84 -8.64
C ALA A 148 -12.44 18.45 -8.49
N PHE A 149 -13.65 18.38 -7.93
CA PHE A 149 -14.38 17.13 -7.80
C PHE A 149 -15.13 16.81 -9.10
N VAL A 150 -14.86 15.64 -9.70
CA VAL A 150 -15.51 15.18 -10.93
C VAL A 150 -16.19 13.85 -10.69
N PHE A 151 -17.51 13.87 -10.60
CA PHE A 151 -18.34 12.67 -10.40
C PHE A 151 -19.22 12.43 -11.64
N LYS A 152 -18.59 12.24 -12.80
CA LYS A 152 -19.28 11.84 -14.03
C LYS A 152 -18.63 10.55 -14.55
N ASP A 153 -19.42 9.61 -15.05
CA ASP A 153 -18.93 8.38 -15.68
C ASP A 153 -18.07 7.46 -14.77
N VAL A 154 -18.41 7.34 -13.47
CA VAL A 154 -17.69 6.49 -12.49
C VAL A 154 -17.52 5.05 -12.99
N PHE A 155 -18.56 4.45 -13.57
CA PHE A 155 -18.51 3.07 -14.05
C PHE A 155 -17.49 2.88 -15.19
N SER A 156 -17.47 3.82 -16.15
CA SER A 156 -16.49 3.80 -17.24
C SER A 156 -15.07 3.97 -16.72
N CYS A 157 -14.90 4.84 -15.73
CA CYS A 157 -13.59 5.08 -15.12
C CYS A 157 -13.05 3.89 -14.34
N VAL A 158 -13.89 3.24 -13.53
CA VAL A 158 -13.52 2.03 -12.79
C VAL A 158 -13.16 0.91 -13.77
N LYS A 159 -13.93 0.75 -14.85
CA LYS A 159 -13.62 -0.21 -15.91
C LYS A 159 -12.26 0.06 -16.57
N GLU A 160 -11.97 1.31 -16.90
CA GLU A 160 -10.68 1.71 -17.46
C GLU A 160 -9.53 1.49 -16.47
N PHE A 161 -9.72 1.87 -15.19
CA PHE A 161 -8.76 1.62 -14.13
C PHE A 161 -8.41 0.14 -14.02
N PHE A 162 -9.39 -0.76 -13.99
CA PHE A 162 -9.13 -2.20 -13.93
C PHE A 162 -8.45 -2.75 -15.19
N SER A 163 -8.71 -2.17 -16.36
CA SER A 163 -8.07 -2.61 -17.62
C SER A 163 -6.55 -2.46 -17.59
N TYR A 164 -6.03 -1.43 -16.90
CA TYR A 164 -4.58 -1.22 -16.73
C TYR A 164 -4.08 -1.71 -15.36
N GLY A 165 -4.93 -1.63 -14.35
CA GLY A 165 -4.63 -1.98 -12.97
C GLY A 165 -4.45 -3.48 -12.78
N VAL A 166 -5.26 -4.33 -13.42
CA VAL A 166 -5.14 -5.80 -13.26
C VAL A 166 -3.82 -6.33 -13.82
N PRO A 167 -3.40 -6.03 -15.07
CA PRO A 167 -2.09 -6.46 -15.56
C PRO A 167 -0.93 -5.96 -14.69
N SER A 168 -1.01 -4.71 -14.22
CA SER A 168 0.02 -4.11 -13.36
C SER A 168 0.08 -4.79 -11.99
N ALA A 169 -1.07 -5.10 -11.40
CA ALA A 169 -1.17 -5.81 -10.13
C ALA A 169 -0.63 -7.23 -10.24
N VAL A 170 -0.98 -7.97 -11.31
CA VAL A 170 -0.48 -9.33 -11.55
C VAL A 170 1.04 -9.34 -11.66
N MET A 171 1.63 -8.39 -12.38
CA MET A 171 3.09 -8.28 -12.51
C MET A 171 3.77 -8.12 -11.14
N ILE A 172 3.30 -7.20 -10.31
CA ILE A 172 3.85 -6.95 -8.96
C ILE A 172 3.60 -8.13 -8.02
N CYS A 173 2.40 -8.72 -8.06
CA CYS A 173 2.04 -9.88 -7.23
C CYS A 173 2.89 -11.09 -7.57
N LEU A 174 3.13 -11.38 -8.85
CA LEU A 174 4.00 -12.50 -9.25
C LEU A 174 5.44 -12.29 -8.80
N GLU A 175 5.96 -11.06 -8.89
CA GLU A 175 7.28 -10.72 -8.36
C GLU A 175 7.35 -10.96 -6.85
N TRP A 176 6.40 -10.42 -6.08
CA TRP A 176 6.38 -10.58 -4.62
C TRP A 176 6.13 -12.02 -4.18
N TRP A 177 5.21 -12.75 -4.82
CA TRP A 177 4.97 -14.15 -4.50
C TRP A 177 6.15 -15.04 -4.87
N SER A 178 6.91 -14.71 -5.91
CA SER A 178 8.14 -15.45 -6.23
C SER A 178 9.18 -15.35 -5.11
N PHE A 179 9.28 -14.17 -4.49
CA PHE A 179 10.13 -13.93 -3.33
C PHE A 179 9.70 -14.73 -2.10
N GLU A 180 8.41 -14.74 -1.78
CA GLU A 180 7.86 -15.55 -0.67
C GLU A 180 8.06 -17.06 -0.92
N LEU A 181 7.88 -17.51 -2.17
CA LEU A 181 8.11 -18.90 -2.55
C LEU A 181 9.58 -19.29 -2.42
N LEU A 182 10.52 -18.41 -2.77
CA LEU A 182 11.94 -18.65 -2.57
C LEU A 182 12.30 -18.82 -1.08
N ILE A 183 11.73 -17.98 -0.21
CA ILE A 183 11.93 -18.08 1.25
C ILE A 183 11.32 -19.37 1.80
N LEU A 184 10.15 -19.78 1.31
CA LEU A 184 9.53 -21.03 1.71
C LEU A 184 10.39 -22.23 1.29
N LEU A 185 10.90 -22.22 0.04
CA LEU A 185 11.74 -23.30 -0.48
C LEU A 185 13.11 -23.39 0.21
N SER A 186 13.73 -22.27 0.60
CA SER A 186 14.99 -22.31 1.35
C SER A 186 14.81 -22.95 2.73
N GLY A 187 13.63 -22.82 3.34
CA GLY A 187 13.25 -23.51 4.56
C GLY A 187 13.19 -25.05 4.44
N LEU A 188 13.17 -25.59 3.22
CA LEU A 188 13.14 -27.03 2.93
C LEU A 188 14.53 -27.62 2.60
N LEU A 189 15.59 -26.79 2.55
CA LEU A 189 16.96 -27.23 2.27
C LEU A 189 17.61 -27.94 3.48
N PRO A 190 18.67 -28.75 3.27
CA PRO A 190 19.29 -29.55 4.33
C PRO A 190 19.80 -28.73 5.53
N ASP A 191 20.32 -27.53 5.28
CA ASP A 191 20.69 -26.54 6.30
C ASP A 191 19.74 -25.34 6.23
N SER A 192 18.47 -25.59 6.56
CA SER A 192 17.40 -24.59 6.41
C SER A 192 17.66 -23.30 7.18
N MET A 193 18.35 -23.36 8.34
CA MET A 193 18.70 -22.18 9.12
C MET A 193 19.73 -21.31 8.39
N LEU A 194 20.81 -21.91 7.87
CA LEU A 194 21.83 -21.19 7.12
C LEU A 194 21.25 -20.63 5.82
N GLU A 195 20.60 -21.47 5.01
CA GLU A 195 20.11 -21.10 3.68
C GLU A 195 19.01 -20.03 3.75
N THR A 196 18.07 -20.15 4.70
CA THR A 196 17.03 -19.12 4.91
C THR A 196 17.62 -17.80 5.38
N SER A 197 18.63 -17.85 6.26
CA SER A 197 19.30 -16.63 6.76
C SER A 197 20.06 -15.91 5.65
N VAL A 198 20.84 -16.64 4.86
CA VAL A 198 21.58 -16.09 3.70
C VAL A 198 20.61 -15.51 2.68
N LEU A 199 19.54 -16.24 2.34
CA LEU A 199 18.53 -15.73 1.41
C LEU A 199 17.87 -14.45 1.93
N SER A 200 17.52 -14.39 3.23
CA SER A 200 16.95 -13.19 3.85
C SER A 200 17.89 -11.97 3.74
N ILE A 201 19.19 -12.16 3.93
CA ILE A 201 20.20 -11.09 3.74
C ILE A 201 20.22 -10.65 2.28
N CYS A 202 20.30 -11.57 1.32
CA CYS A 202 20.29 -11.27 -0.11
C CYS A 202 19.05 -10.47 -0.50
N MET A 203 17.88 -10.88 0.00
CA MET A 203 16.60 -10.23 -0.27
C MET A 203 16.52 -8.83 0.34
N THR A 204 17.07 -8.65 1.55
CA THR A 204 17.19 -7.33 2.20
C THR A 204 18.09 -6.39 1.38
N ILE A 205 19.23 -6.87 0.88
CA ILE A 205 20.13 -6.09 0.04
C ILE A 205 19.45 -5.70 -1.28
N THR A 206 18.78 -6.64 -1.94
CA THR A 206 18.01 -6.38 -3.16
C THR A 206 16.92 -5.34 -2.91
N GLY A 207 16.16 -5.48 -1.82
CA GLY A 207 15.12 -4.51 -1.43
C GLY A 207 15.67 -3.11 -1.19
N LEU A 208 16.82 -2.98 -0.53
CA LEU A 208 17.49 -1.70 -0.33
C LEU A 208 17.91 -1.06 -1.66
N HIS A 209 18.50 -1.84 -2.56
CA HIS A 209 18.94 -1.34 -3.86
C HIS A 209 17.77 -0.96 -4.77
N PHE A 210 16.63 -1.66 -4.68
CA PHE A 210 15.45 -1.44 -5.51
C PHE A 210 14.87 -0.02 -5.39
N PHE A 211 15.00 0.63 -4.25
CA PHE A 211 14.46 1.99 -4.05
C PHE A 211 15.15 3.06 -4.92
N VAL A 212 16.41 2.85 -5.31
CA VAL A 212 17.15 3.78 -6.18
C VAL A 212 16.58 3.82 -7.60
N PRO A 213 16.53 2.70 -8.37
CA PRO A 213 15.91 2.69 -9.69
C PRO A 213 14.41 2.98 -9.63
N TYR A 214 13.71 2.61 -8.56
CA TYR A 214 12.32 3.00 -8.36
C TYR A 214 12.15 4.52 -8.32
N GLY A 215 12.98 5.23 -7.56
CA GLY A 215 12.98 6.70 -7.49
C GLY A 215 13.28 7.35 -8.85
N ILE A 216 14.25 6.81 -9.60
CA ILE A 216 14.58 7.29 -10.95
C ILE A 216 13.40 7.05 -11.91
N SER A 217 12.79 5.87 -11.88
CA SER A 217 11.61 5.53 -12.69
C SER A 217 10.42 6.44 -12.37
N ALA A 218 10.25 6.80 -11.10
CA ALA A 218 9.23 7.73 -10.64
C ALA A 218 9.47 9.17 -11.11
N ALA A 219 10.72 9.60 -11.27
CA ALA A 219 11.07 10.95 -11.72
C ALA A 219 11.05 11.10 -13.25
N ALA A 220 11.24 10.01 -14.00
CA ALA A 220 11.28 10.03 -15.47
C ALA A 220 9.89 10.09 -16.14
N ARG A 221 8.80 10.08 -15.37
CA ARG A 221 7.41 10.17 -15.84
C ARG A 221 6.82 11.55 -15.58
#